data_AF-D7MQ68-F1
#
_entry.id   AF-D7MQ68-F1
#
_cell.length_a   1.000
_cell.length_b   1.000
_cell.length_c   1.000
_cell.angle_alpha   90.00
_cell.angle_beta   90.00
_cell.angle_gamma   90.00
#
_symmetry.space_group_name_H-M   'P 1'
#
loop_
_entity.id
_entity.type
_entity.pdbx_description
1 polymer ?
#
loop_
_entity_poly.entity_id
_entity_poly.type
_entity_poly.pdbx_seq_one_letter_code
_entity_poly.pdbx_strand_id
1 'polypeptide(L)'
;MEPLGNPRPYSVCITRNKNCPQNCEYAKYFPYKLQCQYESANELFGTPNIIKMMRHAPEEKKQILATSIIMEGNAWTKDPISGGFGVMQKIMWK
;
A
#
# COMPACT_ATOMS: atom_id res chain seq x y z
N MET A 1 -15.17 4.79 -20.72
CA MET A 1 -15.18 5.72 -19.58
C MET A 1 -16.33 5.30 -18.68
N GLU A 2 -16.05 4.80 -17.48
CA GLU A 2 -17.09 4.41 -16.50
C GLU A 2 -17.64 5.65 -15.74
N PRO A 3 -18.92 5.65 -15.34
CA PRO A 3 -19.59 6.85 -14.84
C PRO A 3 -19.23 7.19 -13.39
N LEU A 4 -19.25 8.48 -13.07
CA LEU A 4 -19.01 9.07 -11.74
C LEU A 4 -20.19 8.81 -10.78
N GLY A 5 -20.47 7.55 -10.49
CA GLY A 5 -21.38 7.13 -9.41
C GLY A 5 -20.58 6.83 -8.14
N ASN A 6 -20.76 7.67 -7.12
CA ASN A 6 -20.17 7.61 -5.77
C ASN A 6 -18.78 6.92 -5.68
N PRO A 7 -17.65 7.67 -5.74
CA PRO A 7 -16.34 7.06 -5.81
C PRO A 7 -16.11 6.19 -4.58
N ARG A 8 -16.01 4.87 -4.79
CA ARG A 8 -15.62 3.95 -3.71
C ARG A 8 -14.35 4.51 -3.09
N PRO A 9 -14.31 4.71 -1.76
CA PRO A 9 -13.15 5.32 -1.12
C PRO A 9 -11.91 4.47 -1.40
N TYR A 10 -10.80 5.12 -1.74
CA TYR A 10 -9.52 4.43 -1.96
C TYR A 10 -8.99 3.87 -0.65
N SER A 11 -8.08 2.90 -0.74
CA SER A 11 -7.71 2.11 0.46
C SER A 11 -7.11 2.93 1.59
N VAL A 12 -6.26 3.90 1.28
CA VAL A 12 -5.75 4.89 2.24
C VAL A 12 -6.87 5.68 2.93
N CYS A 13 -7.93 6.04 2.20
CA CYS A 13 -9.06 6.81 2.73
C CYS A 13 -9.98 5.95 3.62
N ILE A 14 -10.22 4.70 3.22
CA ILE A 14 -10.96 3.71 4.03
C ILE A 14 -10.27 3.53 5.37
N THR A 15 -8.97 3.22 5.36
CA THR A 15 -8.21 2.95 6.59
C THR A 15 -8.10 4.15 7.51
N ARG A 16 -8.16 5.38 6.97
CA ARG A 16 -8.19 6.61 7.78
C ARG A 16 -9.58 6.99 8.29
N ASN A 17 -10.61 6.26 7.90
CA ASN A 17 -12.01 6.61 8.13
C ASN A 17 -12.33 8.06 7.74
N LYS A 18 -11.81 8.52 6.58
CA LYS A 18 -12.02 9.88 6.07
C LYS A 18 -12.72 9.86 4.72
N ASN A 19 -13.56 10.87 4.49
CA ASN A 19 -14.12 11.15 3.16
C ASN A 19 -12.97 11.32 2.16
N CYS A 20 -13.02 10.51 1.10
CA CYS A 20 -11.99 10.52 0.07
C CYS A 20 -12.32 11.59 -0.96
N PRO A 21 -11.47 12.62 -1.16
CA PRO A 21 -11.72 13.62 -2.17
C PRO A 21 -11.69 12.96 -3.56
N GLN A 22 -12.50 13.46 -4.50
CA GLN A 22 -12.53 12.99 -5.89
C GLN A 22 -11.14 12.98 -6.55
N ASN A 23 -10.23 13.87 -6.10
CA ASN A 23 -8.85 13.96 -6.55
C ASN A 23 -7.85 13.49 -5.48
N CYS A 24 -8.03 12.27 -4.97
CA CYS A 24 -7.10 11.68 -4.00
C CYS A 24 -5.76 11.35 -4.66
N GLU A 25 -4.67 11.99 -4.22
CA GLU A 25 -3.31 11.76 -4.75
C GLU A 25 -2.84 10.30 -4.65
N TYR A 26 -3.38 9.54 -3.69
CA TYR A 26 -3.04 8.14 -3.45
C TYR A 26 -3.89 7.16 -4.27
N ALA A 27 -4.92 7.64 -4.97
CA ALA A 27 -5.84 6.81 -5.76
C ALA A 27 -5.14 5.96 -6.81
N LYS A 28 -4.13 6.53 -7.47
CA LYS A 28 -3.33 5.85 -8.49
C LYS A 28 -2.44 4.74 -7.92
N TYR A 29 -2.06 4.84 -6.66
CA TYR A 29 -1.11 3.95 -6.01
C TYR A 29 -1.79 2.84 -5.23
N PHE A 30 -2.89 3.17 -4.55
CA PHE A 30 -3.60 2.23 -3.67
C PHE A 30 -5.11 2.19 -4.02
N PRO A 31 -5.47 1.66 -5.20
CA PRO A 31 -6.86 1.51 -5.60
C PRO A 31 -7.63 0.57 -4.66
N TYR A 32 -8.96 0.70 -4.63
CA TYR A 32 -9.83 -0.10 -3.75
C TYR A 32 -9.62 -1.63 -3.87
N LYS A 33 -9.30 -2.12 -5.08
CA LYS A 33 -9.00 -3.54 -5.33
C LYS A 33 -7.81 -4.08 -4.54
N LEU A 34 -6.95 -3.19 -4.02
CA LEU A 34 -5.80 -3.53 -3.19
C LEU A 34 -6.07 -3.35 -1.69
N GLN A 35 -7.34 -3.20 -1.26
CA GLN A 35 -7.69 -2.92 0.14
C GLN A 35 -7.10 -3.94 1.12
N CYS A 36 -7.27 -5.23 0.85
CA CYS A 36 -6.77 -6.30 1.73
C CYS A 36 -5.22 -6.26 1.82
N GLN A 37 -4.54 -6.06 0.69
CA GLN A 37 -3.08 -5.96 0.68
C GLN A 37 -2.58 -4.65 1.31
N TYR A 38 -3.36 -3.58 1.21
CA TYR A 38 -3.10 -2.31 1.89
C TYR A 38 -3.24 -2.46 3.40
N GLU A 39 -4.19 -3.28 3.89
CA GLU A 39 -4.34 -3.57 5.32
C GLU A 39 -3.10 -4.27 5.89
N SER A 40 -2.54 -5.26 5.19
CA SER A 40 -1.25 -5.88 5.55
C SER A 40 -0.12 -4.85 5.65
N ALA A 41 -0.03 -3.94 4.68
CA ALA A 41 0.96 -2.87 4.71
C ALA A 41 0.70 -1.85 5.83
N ASN A 42 -0.57 -1.56 6.13
CA ASN A 42 -0.96 -0.66 7.19
C ASN A 42 -0.68 -1.25 8.58
N GLU A 43 -0.83 -2.56 8.76
CA GLU A 43 -0.45 -3.24 9.99
C GLU A 43 1.05 -3.12 10.26
N LEU A 44 1.88 -3.28 9.22
CA LEU A 44 3.34 -3.19 9.34
C LEU A 44 3.84 -1.75 9.51
N PHE A 45 3.43 -0.84 8.61
CA PHE A 45 3.99 0.51 8.54
C PHE A 45 3.13 1.55 9.23
N GLY A 46 1.81 1.36 9.24
CA GLY A 46 0.84 2.39 9.57
C GLY A 46 0.63 3.39 8.43
N THR A 47 -0.64 3.73 8.19
CA THR A 47 -1.02 4.71 7.16
C THR A 47 -0.27 6.05 7.26
N PRO A 48 -0.01 6.65 8.45
CA PRO A 48 0.78 7.88 8.53
C PRO A 48 2.19 7.75 7.95
N ASN A 49 2.87 6.62 8.18
CA ASN A 49 4.21 6.39 7.64
C ASN A 49 4.17 6.07 6.16
N ILE A 50 3.18 5.32 5.68
CA ILE A 50 2.96 5.10 4.23
C ILE A 50 2.81 6.44 3.51
N ILE A 51 1.95 7.33 4.02
CA ILE A 51 1.78 8.68 3.48
C ILE A 51 3.09 9.46 3.51
N LYS A 52 3.82 9.40 4.63
CA LYS A 52 5.13 10.06 4.76
C LYS A 52 6.09 9.55 3.68
N MET A 53 6.27 8.25 3.53
CA MET A 53 7.15 7.65 2.52
C MET A 53 6.75 8.07 1.10
N MET A 54 5.45 8.01 0.78
CA MET A 54 4.93 8.39 -0.53
C MET A 54 5.14 9.88 -0.84
N ARG A 55 5.13 10.77 0.16
CA ARG A 55 5.41 12.21 -0.03
C ARG A 55 6.88 12.50 -0.28
N HIS A 56 7.79 11.75 0.35
CA HIS A 56 9.23 11.98 0.22
C HIS A 56 9.83 11.31 -1.03
N ALA A 57 9.11 10.37 -1.64
CA ALA A 57 9.57 9.71 -2.85
C ALA A 57 9.46 10.61 -4.09
N PRO A 58 10.47 10.61 -4.98
CA PRO A 58 10.36 11.19 -6.31
C PRO A 58 9.16 10.62 -7.07
N GLU A 59 8.49 11.43 -7.88
CA GLU A 59 7.23 11.07 -8.55
C GLU A 59 7.37 9.80 -9.40
N GLU A 60 8.51 9.64 -10.09
CA GLU A 60 8.85 8.49 -10.92
C GLU A 60 9.03 7.20 -10.12
N LYS A 61 9.34 7.29 -8.82
CA LYS A 61 9.54 6.14 -7.93
C LYS A 61 8.30 5.79 -7.11
N LYS A 62 7.29 6.66 -7.03
CA LYS A 62 6.11 6.45 -6.18
C LYS A 62 5.34 5.17 -6.53
N GLN A 63 5.25 4.81 -7.81
CA GLN A 63 4.58 3.56 -8.23
C GLN A 63 5.32 2.32 -7.74
N ILE A 64 6.64 2.32 -7.86
CA ILE A 64 7.50 1.22 -7.37
C ILE A 64 7.41 1.17 -5.85
N LEU A 65 7.53 2.32 -5.18
CA LEU A 65 7.41 2.40 -3.71
C LEU A 65 6.08 1.84 -3.20
N ALA A 66 4.95 2.23 -3.80
CA ALA A 66 3.64 1.73 -3.40
C ALA A 66 3.56 0.19 -3.53
N THR A 67 4.13 -0.35 -4.60
CA THR A 67 4.20 -1.79 -4.84
C THR A 67 5.09 -2.47 -3.79
N SER A 68 6.27 -1.90 -3.49
CA SER A 68 7.19 -2.40 -2.47
C SER A 68 6.56 -2.41 -1.07
N ILE A 69 5.83 -1.34 -0.70
CA ILE A 69 5.11 -1.25 0.58
C ILE A 69 4.10 -2.40 0.72
N ILE A 70 3.34 -2.66 -0.35
CA ILE A 70 2.38 -3.77 -0.37
C ILE A 70 3.09 -5.12 -0.27
N MET A 71 4.16 -5.32 -1.04
CA MET A 71 4.93 -6.56 -1.03
C MET A 71 5.51 -6.86 0.35
N GLU A 72 6.08 -5.85 1.01
CA GLU A 72 6.67 -6.01 2.34
C GLU A 72 5.59 -6.31 3.39
N GLY A 73 4.47 -5.57 3.38
CA GLY A 73 3.33 -5.87 4.25
C GLY A 73 2.85 -7.32 4.11
N ASN A 74 2.68 -7.80 2.87
CA ASN A 74 2.30 -9.18 2.61
C ASN A 74 3.34 -10.20 3.07
N ALA A 75 4.63 -9.86 2.99
CA ALA A 75 5.70 -10.75 3.45
C ALA A 75 5.65 -10.91 4.98
N TRP A 76 5.45 -9.81 5.71
CA TRP A 76 5.28 -9.84 7.17
C TRP A 76 4.00 -10.54 7.63
N THR A 77 2.89 -10.40 6.90
CA THR A 77 1.67 -11.17 7.19
C THR A 77 1.90 -12.68 7.01
N LYS A 78 2.73 -13.10 6.04
CA LYS A 78 3.00 -14.52 5.77
C LYS A 78 4.07 -15.12 6.69
N ASP A 79 5.07 -14.34 7.06
CA ASP A 79 6.20 -14.74 7.89
C ASP A 79 6.45 -13.62 8.92
N PRO A 80 5.74 -13.63 10.05
CA PRO A 80 5.84 -12.55 11.05
C PRO A 80 7.18 -12.53 11.78
N ILE A 81 8.05 -13.51 11.54
CA ILE A 81 9.38 -13.59 12.15
C ILE A 81 10.41 -12.95 11.22
N SER A 82 10.41 -13.35 9.94
CA SER A 82 11.47 -12.99 8.99
C SER A 82 11.01 -12.06 7.86
N GLY A 83 9.70 -11.84 7.68
CA GLY A 83 9.13 -10.91 6.72
C GLY A 83 9.74 -11.02 5.31
N GLY A 84 10.05 -9.87 4.70
CA GLY A 84 10.72 -9.81 3.41
C GLY A 84 12.12 -10.46 3.40
N PHE A 85 12.84 -10.42 4.53
CA PHE A 85 14.15 -11.06 4.65
C PHE A 85 14.06 -12.59 4.51
N GLY A 86 13.05 -13.21 5.10
CA GLY A 86 12.81 -14.65 4.97
C GLY A 86 12.51 -15.08 3.54
N VAL A 87 11.82 -14.23 2.76
CA VAL A 87 11.61 -14.46 1.32
C VAL A 87 12.94 -14.40 0.57
N MET A 88 13.76 -13.40 0.83
CA MET A 88 15.07 -13.25 0.19
C MET A 88 16.01 -14.42 0.52
N GLN A 89 16.04 -14.87 1.78
CA GLN A 89 16.83 -16.04 2.17
C GLN A 89 16.41 -17.30 1.41
N LYS A 90 15.11 -17.54 1.27
CA LYS A 90 14.56 -18.69 0.52
C LYS A 90 14.86 -18.65 -0.98
N ILE A 91 15.18 -17.48 -1.54
CA ILE A 91 15.59 -17.34 -2.95
C ILE A 91 17.09 -17.55 -3.10
N MET A 92 17.89 -16.97 -2.19
CA MET A 92 19.35 -17.00 -2.29
C MET A 92 19.98 -18.32 -1.85
N TRP A 93 19.37 -19.04 -0.91
CA TRP A 93 19.90 -20.28 -0.33
C TRP A 93 19.04 -21.51 -0.69
N LYS A 94 18.39 -21.48 -1.85
CA LYS A 94 17.82 -22.66 -2.47
C LYS A 94 18.84 -23.44 -3.28
#